data_AF-A0A934TMQ6-F1
#
_entry.id   AF-A0A934TMQ6-F1
#
_cell.length_a   1.000
_cell.length_b   1.000
_cell.length_c   1.000
_cell.angle_alpha   90.00
_cell.angle_beta   90.00
_cell.angle_gamma   90.00
#
_symmetry.space_group_name_H-M   'P 1'
#
loop_
_entity.id
_entity.type
_entity.pdbx_description
1 polymer ?
#
loop_
_entity_poly.entity_id
_entity_poly.type
_entity_poly.pdbx_seq_one_letter_code
_entity_poly.pdbx_strand_id
1 'polypeptide(L)'
;MAALRMDVIKRAIPQEKGGGRPNVIRNRADYAEIVCDIVLGRRSMVQIARRIGVSYCTIQRFKDAFCTPDVARVVMAEAQRVESEEVDEKINAAQDDIQKGLREVIKEQKDLYRELKNRLGDGRDVEDLAPALSQLLRDQGQSFERLLKSYTALKEKTTIVLSINESPEWAKLQGVLFEVFEAHPDAFDTFRQLVEARRLRLE
;
A
#
# COMPACT_ATOMS: atom_id res chain seq x y z
N MET A 1 11.92 -1.03 6.89
CA MET A 1 11.91 -2.25 6.05
C MET A 1 11.11 -3.33 6.74
N ALA A 2 9.81 -3.38 6.45
CA ALA A 2 8.95 -4.45 6.92
C ALA A 2 9.47 -5.80 6.41
N ALA A 3 9.64 -6.76 7.31
CA ALA A 3 10.01 -8.12 6.94
C ALA A 3 8.75 -8.97 6.77
N LEU A 4 8.80 -9.94 5.86
CA LEU A 4 7.78 -10.98 5.77
C LEU A 4 7.64 -11.67 7.14
N ARG A 5 6.41 -11.80 7.64
CA ARG A 5 6.16 -12.47 8.92
C ARG A 5 6.30 -13.99 8.76
N MET A 6 7.50 -14.48 9.03
CA MET A 6 7.83 -15.90 8.90
C MET A 6 6.92 -16.78 9.74
N ASP A 7 6.47 -16.34 10.93
CA ASP A 7 5.61 -17.16 11.79
C ASP A 7 4.21 -17.38 11.22
N VAL A 8 3.67 -16.41 10.47
CA VAL A 8 2.38 -16.54 9.78
C VAL A 8 2.50 -17.55 8.64
N ILE A 9 3.57 -17.42 7.85
CA ILE A 9 3.87 -18.31 6.73
C ILE A 9 4.12 -19.75 7.23
N LYS A 10 4.86 -19.92 8.33
CA LYS A 10 5.11 -21.22 8.96
C LYS A 10 3.85 -21.95 9.39
N ARG A 11 2.81 -21.22 9.85
CA ARG A 11 1.50 -21.78 10.25
C ARG A 11 0.65 -22.20 9.04
N ALA A 12 0.80 -21.50 7.92
CA ALA A 12 0.05 -21.81 6.70
C ALA A 12 0.57 -23.06 5.99
N ILE A 13 1.86 -23.39 6.16
CA ILE A 13 2.49 -24.55 5.52
C ILE A 13 1.88 -25.85 6.08
N PRO A 14 1.39 -26.76 5.21
CA PRO A 14 0.84 -28.05 5.64
C PRO A 14 1.80 -28.84 6.52
N GLN A 15 1.24 -29.55 7.50
CA GLN A 15 1.98 -30.54 8.26
C GLN A 15 2.28 -31.76 7.39
N GLU A 16 3.45 -32.37 7.59
CA GLU A 16 3.83 -33.58 6.88
C GLU A 16 2.88 -34.72 7.29
N LYS A 17 2.08 -35.22 6.33
CA LYS A 17 1.13 -36.32 6.56
C LYS A 17 1.79 -37.64 6.10
N GLY A 18 2.21 -38.48 7.04
CA GLY A 18 2.63 -39.86 6.75
C GLY A 18 3.69 -40.41 7.70
N GLY A 19 3.76 -41.73 7.80
CA GLY A 19 4.80 -42.46 8.57
C GLY A 19 6.08 -42.77 7.76
N GLY A 20 6.31 -42.05 6.66
CA GLY A 20 7.45 -42.24 5.78
C GLY A 20 8.69 -41.46 6.22
N ARG A 21 9.76 -41.51 5.40
CA ARG A 21 10.98 -40.72 5.64
C ARG A 21 10.63 -39.22 5.58
N PRO A 22 10.98 -38.43 6.61
CA PRO A 22 10.63 -37.02 6.67
C PRO A 22 11.33 -36.21 5.58
N ASN A 23 10.66 -35.17 5.10
CA ASN A 23 11.18 -34.29 4.06
C ASN A 23 12.36 -33.47 4.57
N VAL A 24 13.52 -33.63 3.90
CA VAL A 24 14.78 -33.00 4.29
C VAL A 24 14.69 -31.46 4.31
N ILE A 25 13.90 -30.85 3.43
CA ILE A 25 13.75 -29.39 3.35
C ILE A 25 12.87 -28.87 4.49
N ARG A 26 11.82 -29.61 4.87
CA ARG A 26 10.88 -29.21 5.94
C ARG A 26 11.54 -29.17 7.33
N ASN A 27 12.55 -30.02 7.55
CA ASN A 27 13.29 -30.12 8.81
C ASN A 27 14.31 -29.00 9.03
N ARG A 28 14.58 -28.19 8.01
CA ARG A 28 15.53 -27.08 8.13
C ARG A 28 14.86 -25.89 8.82
N ALA A 29 15.66 -25.04 9.48
CA ALA A 29 15.15 -23.82 10.09
C ALA A 29 14.65 -22.78 9.05
N ASP A 30 15.22 -22.81 7.84
CA ASP A 30 14.98 -21.88 6.72
C ASP A 30 13.85 -22.34 5.77
N TYR A 31 13.09 -23.38 6.11
CA TYR A 31 12.07 -23.95 5.22
C TYR A 31 11.01 -22.94 4.77
N ALA A 32 10.60 -22.02 5.64
CA ALA A 32 9.62 -20.98 5.32
C ALA A 32 10.19 -19.96 4.33
N GLU A 33 11.48 -19.63 4.44
CA GLU A 33 12.18 -18.76 3.49
C GLU A 33 12.26 -19.41 2.11
N ILE A 34 12.51 -20.72 2.06
CA ILE A 34 12.53 -21.49 0.81
C ILE A 34 11.15 -21.50 0.15
N VAL A 35 10.07 -21.62 0.93
CA VAL A 35 8.70 -21.49 0.41
C VAL A 35 8.47 -20.09 -0.17
N CYS A 36 8.92 -19.04 0.50
CA CYS A 36 8.85 -17.68 -0.04
C CYS A 36 9.65 -17.52 -1.34
N ASP A 37 10.87 -18.05 -1.41
CA ASP A 37 11.72 -17.99 -2.59
C ASP A 37 11.06 -18.68 -3.81
N ILE A 38 10.36 -19.79 -3.58
CA ILE A 38 9.62 -20.54 -4.61
C ILE A 38 8.36 -19.80 -5.04
N VAL A 39 7.53 -19.35 -4.09
CA VAL A 39 6.23 -18.72 -4.39
C VAL A 39 6.40 -17.35 -5.04
N LEU A 40 7.33 -16.54 -4.51
CA LEU A 40 7.59 -15.19 -5.01
C LEU A 40 8.54 -15.17 -6.21
N GLY A 41 9.07 -16.33 -6.61
CA GLY A 41 10.00 -16.42 -7.74
C GLY A 41 11.33 -15.67 -7.54
N ARG A 42 11.73 -15.39 -6.29
CA ARG A 42 12.96 -14.64 -5.97
C ARG A 42 14.22 -15.36 -6.46
N ARG A 43 14.17 -16.69 -6.52
CA ARG A 43 15.27 -17.56 -6.99
C ARG A 43 14.71 -18.70 -7.81
N SER A 44 15.47 -19.15 -8.80
CA SER A 44 15.10 -20.35 -9.56
C SER A 44 15.29 -21.60 -8.70
N MET A 45 14.50 -22.65 -8.96
CA MET A 45 14.59 -23.93 -8.23
C MET A 45 16.00 -24.54 -8.30
N VAL A 46 16.74 -24.31 -9.39
CA VAL A 46 18.14 -24.74 -9.55
C VAL A 46 19.06 -23.99 -8.60
N GLN A 47 18.86 -22.68 -8.41
CA GLN A 47 19.63 -21.88 -7.46
C GLN A 47 19.34 -22.29 -6.01
N ILE A 48 18.07 -22.54 -5.69
CA ILE A 48 17.65 -23.03 -4.36
C ILE A 48 18.30 -24.39 -4.09
N ALA A 49 18.23 -25.33 -5.05
CA ALA A 49 18.85 -26.65 -4.97
C ALA A 49 20.35 -26.57 -4.68
N ARG A 50 21.09 -25.71 -5.39
CA ARG A 50 22.52 -25.46 -5.14
C ARG A 50 22.78 -24.86 -3.75
N ARG A 51 21.97 -23.88 -3.33
CA ARG A 51 22.10 -23.20 -2.03
C ARG A 51 22.00 -24.19 -0.86
N ILE A 52 21.01 -25.09 -0.92
CA ILE A 52 20.72 -25.98 0.20
C ILE A 52 21.35 -27.38 0.06
N GLY A 53 22.03 -27.64 -1.07
CA GLY A 53 22.74 -28.89 -1.32
C GLY A 53 21.82 -30.09 -1.60
N VAL A 54 20.68 -29.87 -2.26
CA VAL A 54 19.75 -30.96 -2.63
C VAL A 54 19.55 -31.06 -4.14
N SER A 55 19.02 -32.19 -4.60
CA SER A 55 18.67 -32.37 -6.01
C SER A 55 17.45 -31.52 -6.39
N TYR A 56 17.40 -31.09 -7.65
CA TYR A 56 16.24 -30.41 -8.23
C TYR A 56 14.93 -31.17 -7.98
N CYS A 57 14.95 -32.50 -8.14
CA CYS A 57 13.77 -33.34 -7.90
C CYS A 57 13.26 -33.26 -6.46
N THR A 58 14.16 -33.02 -5.50
CA THR A 58 13.79 -32.84 -4.08
C THR A 58 13.07 -31.52 -3.86
N ILE A 59 13.52 -30.43 -4.51
CA ILE A 59 12.81 -29.14 -4.50
C ILE A 59 11.44 -29.26 -5.16
N GLN A 60 11.37 -29.92 -6.31
CA GLN A 60 10.12 -30.11 -7.04
C GLN A 60 9.08 -30.85 -6.19
N ARG A 61 9.46 -31.98 -5.57
CA ARG A 61 8.58 -32.72 -4.66
C ARG A 61 8.14 -31.88 -3.45
N PHE A 62 9.04 -31.05 -2.91
CA PHE A 62 8.70 -30.15 -1.81
C PHE A 62 7.72 -29.06 -2.23
N LYS A 63 7.91 -28.46 -3.41
CA LYS A 63 6.96 -27.50 -3.98
C LYS A 63 5.58 -28.12 -4.12
N ASP A 64 5.50 -29.31 -4.73
CA ASP A 64 4.22 -29.96 -5.02
C ASP A 64 3.48 -30.37 -3.72
N ALA A 65 4.21 -30.71 -2.65
CA ALA A 65 3.64 -31.12 -1.38
C ALA A 65 3.29 -29.95 -0.43
N PHE A 66 4.07 -28.87 -0.43
CA PHE A 66 4.00 -27.83 0.61
C PHE A 66 3.71 -26.41 0.09
N CYS A 67 3.91 -26.13 -1.20
CA CYS A 67 3.55 -24.84 -1.82
C CYS A 67 2.12 -24.91 -2.40
N THR A 68 1.14 -25.20 -1.54
CA THR A 68 -0.27 -25.24 -1.94
C THR A 68 -0.78 -23.86 -2.35
N PRO A 69 -1.90 -23.77 -3.11
CA PRO A 69 -2.50 -22.49 -3.48
C PRO A 69 -2.82 -21.59 -2.28
N ASP A 70 -3.20 -22.18 -1.13
CA ASP A 70 -3.45 -21.44 0.11
C ASP A 70 -2.19 -20.83 0.70
N VAL A 71 -1.08 -21.58 0.72
CA VAL A 71 0.23 -21.08 1.15
C VAL A 71 0.69 -19.97 0.22
N ALA A 72 0.51 -20.14 -1.09
CA ALA A 72 0.87 -19.13 -2.07
C ALA A 72 0.11 -17.81 -1.82
N ARG A 73 -1.19 -17.90 -1.53
CA ARG A 73 -2.04 -16.74 -1.20
C ARG A 73 -1.55 -16.02 0.04
N VAL A 74 -1.21 -16.74 1.12
CA VAL A 74 -0.70 -16.15 2.37
C VAL A 74 0.63 -15.44 2.13
N VAL A 75 1.55 -16.08 1.39
CA VAL A 75 2.86 -15.50 1.09
C VAL A 75 2.72 -14.24 0.21
N MET A 76 1.84 -14.26 -0.79
CA MET A 76 1.57 -13.08 -1.63
C MET A 76 0.94 -11.94 -0.83
N ALA A 77 -0.03 -12.24 0.04
CA ALA A 77 -0.66 -11.24 0.91
C ALA A 77 0.35 -10.58 1.87
N GLU A 78 1.28 -11.36 2.44
CA GLU A 78 2.34 -10.81 3.28
C GLU A 78 3.36 -10.00 2.48
N ALA A 79 3.66 -10.39 1.23
CA ALA A 79 4.52 -9.60 0.36
C ALA A 79 3.89 -8.25 0.01
N GLN A 80 2.59 -8.24 -0.33
CA GLN A 80 1.84 -7.02 -0.57
C GLN A 80 1.81 -6.11 0.66
N ARG A 81 1.61 -6.67 1.86
CA ARG A 81 1.63 -5.91 3.11
C ARG A 81 2.96 -5.18 3.32
N VAL A 82 4.08 -5.87 3.09
CA VAL A 82 5.41 -5.30 3.23
C VAL A 82 5.62 -4.13 2.26
N GLU A 83 5.17 -4.28 1.03
CA GLU A 83 5.25 -3.21 0.02
C GLU A 83 4.38 -2.00 0.40
N SER A 84 3.15 -2.24 0.85
CA SER A 84 2.26 -1.19 1.35
C SER A 84 2.84 -0.46 2.56
N GLU A 85 3.40 -1.18 3.54
CA GLU A 85 4.04 -0.57 4.71
C GLU A 85 5.25 0.28 4.33
N GLU A 86 6.04 -0.12 3.34
CA GLU A 86 7.16 0.70 2.85
C GLU A 86 6.67 1.99 2.16
N VAL A 87 5.56 1.91 1.42
CA VAL A 87 4.91 3.07 0.80
C VAL A 87 4.35 4.00 1.88
N ASP A 88 3.68 3.45 2.90
CA ASP A 88 3.14 4.20 4.03
C ASP A 88 4.25 4.90 4.82
N GLU A 89 5.37 4.21 5.10
CA GLU A 89 6.56 4.79 5.75
C GLU A 89 7.08 5.99 4.94
N LYS A 90 7.18 5.87 3.62
CA LYS A 90 7.63 6.97 2.74
C LYS A 90 6.64 8.13 2.71
N ILE A 91 5.35 7.85 2.68
CA ILE A 91 4.30 8.89 2.69
C ILE A 91 4.33 9.63 4.03
N ASN A 92 4.41 8.93 5.16
CA ASN A 92 4.46 9.53 6.48
C ASN A 92 5.71 10.40 6.66
N ALA A 93 6.88 9.93 6.23
CA ALA A 93 8.11 10.73 6.26
C ALA A 93 7.97 12.02 5.42
N ALA A 94 7.39 11.91 4.22
CA ALA A 94 7.15 13.09 3.38
C ALA A 94 6.13 14.07 4.01
N GLN A 95 5.11 13.56 4.70
CA GLN A 95 4.15 14.39 5.44
C GLN A 95 4.83 15.14 6.59
N ASP A 96 5.70 14.48 7.35
CA ASP A 96 6.43 15.09 8.46
C ASP A 96 7.35 16.21 7.98
N ASP A 97 8.05 16.01 6.85
CA ASP A 97 8.90 17.02 6.24
C ASP A 97 8.10 18.25 5.77
N ILE A 98 6.94 18.02 5.13
CA ILE A 98 6.03 19.10 4.72
C ILE A 98 5.53 19.87 5.94
N GLN A 99 5.09 19.18 7.00
CA GLN A 99 4.63 19.83 8.23
C GLN A 99 5.74 20.65 8.89
N LYS A 100 6.98 20.14 8.90
CA LYS A 100 8.12 20.85 9.46
C LYS A 100 8.43 22.12 8.67
N GLY A 101 8.51 22.04 7.34
CA GLY A 101 8.70 23.21 6.48
C GLY A 101 7.60 24.26 6.67
N LEU A 102 6.36 23.81 6.85
CA LEU A 102 5.23 24.69 7.17
C LEU A 102 5.38 25.42 8.49
N ARG A 103 5.82 24.73 9.55
CA ARG A 103 6.06 25.35 10.86
C ARG A 103 7.18 26.38 10.79
N GLU A 104 8.23 26.11 10.01
CA GLU A 104 9.35 27.04 9.80
C GLU A 104 8.87 28.31 9.06
N VAL A 105 8.11 28.16 7.98
CA VAL A 105 7.50 29.31 7.25
C VAL A 105 6.59 30.14 8.17
N ILE A 106 5.74 29.49 8.96
CA ILE A 106 4.87 30.20 9.92
C ILE A 106 5.70 30.94 10.98
N LYS A 107 6.82 30.35 11.42
CA LYS A 107 7.72 30.98 12.40
C LYS A 107 8.39 32.21 11.80
N GLU A 108 8.95 32.11 10.61
CA GLU A 108 9.55 33.25 9.88
C GLU A 108 8.51 34.35 9.63
N GLN A 109 7.28 33.98 9.24
CA GLN A 109 6.19 34.95 9.10
C GLN A 109 5.91 35.67 10.42
N LYS A 110 5.80 34.94 11.55
CA LYS A 110 5.57 35.54 12.87
C LYS A 110 6.71 36.47 13.28
N ASP A 111 7.95 36.11 12.99
CA ASP A 111 9.12 36.92 13.30
C ASP A 111 9.16 38.19 12.43
N LEU A 112 8.86 38.08 11.13
CA LEU A 112 8.67 39.23 10.23
C LEU A 112 7.55 40.15 10.70
N TYR A 113 6.39 39.62 11.10
CA TYR A 113 5.30 40.43 11.66
C TYR A 113 5.70 41.16 12.94
N ARG A 114 6.51 40.54 13.82
CA ARG A 114 7.04 41.23 15.01
C ARG A 114 7.99 42.36 14.63
N GLU A 115 8.92 42.10 13.71
CA GLU A 115 9.86 43.11 13.22
C GLU A 115 9.11 44.31 12.58
N LEU A 116 8.09 44.03 11.76
CA LEU A 116 7.23 45.04 11.14
C LEU A 116 6.44 45.83 12.19
N LYS A 117 5.86 45.15 13.19
CA LYS A 117 5.12 45.81 14.28
C LYS A 117 6.03 46.70 15.12
N ASN A 118 7.26 46.27 15.40
CA ASN A 118 8.24 47.05 16.15
C ASN A 118 8.64 48.31 15.38
N ARG A 119 8.82 48.22 14.05
CA ARG A 119 9.12 49.38 13.20
C ARG A 119 7.93 50.33 13.03
N LEU A 120 6.70 49.83 12.97
CA LEU A 120 5.49 50.66 12.91
C LEU A 120 5.23 51.45 14.20
N GLY A 121 5.68 50.94 15.35
CA GLY A 121 5.51 51.59 16.65
C GLY A 121 6.20 52.96 16.77
N ASP A 122 7.18 53.25 15.90
CA ASP A 122 7.94 54.51 15.87
C ASP A 122 7.23 55.65 15.11
N GLY A 123 6.01 55.42 14.60
CA GLY A 123 5.12 56.50 14.14
C GLY A 123 5.54 57.23 12.87
N ARG A 124 6.54 56.74 12.13
CA ARG A 124 6.90 57.24 10.80
C ARG A 124 6.86 56.09 9.79
N ASP A 125 6.17 56.36 8.69
CA ASP A 125 6.29 55.66 7.39
C ASP A 125 5.55 54.31 7.23
N VAL A 126 4.24 54.33 7.45
CA VAL A 126 3.34 53.28 6.90
C VAL A 126 3.42 53.23 5.36
N GLU A 127 3.68 54.37 4.70
CA GLU A 127 3.87 54.45 3.24
C GLU A 127 5.19 53.82 2.76
N ASP A 128 6.30 53.94 3.51
CA ASP A 128 7.58 53.28 3.14
C ASP A 128 7.57 51.77 3.43
N LEU A 129 6.73 51.31 4.36
CA LEU A 129 6.55 49.88 4.68
C LEU A 129 5.50 49.18 3.81
N ALA A 130 4.66 49.93 3.08
CA ALA A 130 3.62 49.39 2.19
C ALA A 130 4.16 48.47 1.07
N PRO A 131 5.32 48.73 0.44
CA PRO A 131 5.94 47.81 -0.52
C PRO A 131 6.36 46.49 0.14
N ALA A 132 6.94 46.55 1.35
CA ALA A 132 7.36 45.37 2.10
C ALA A 132 6.17 44.52 2.56
N LEU A 133 5.08 45.16 3.01
CA LEU A 133 3.81 44.48 3.33
C LEU A 133 3.16 43.83 2.11
N SER A 134 3.18 44.52 0.96
CA SER A 134 2.66 43.98 -0.30
C SER A 134 3.48 42.79 -0.80
N GLN A 135 4.80 42.84 -0.61
CA GLN A 135 5.70 41.72 -0.90
C GLN A 135 5.39 40.53 0.00
N LEU A 136 5.23 40.75 1.31
CA LEU A 136 4.95 39.71 2.29
C LEU A 136 3.60 39.04 2.04
N LEU A 137 2.56 39.80 1.67
CA LEU A 137 1.26 39.27 1.26
C LEU A 137 1.35 38.42 -0.02
N ARG A 138 2.18 38.82 -1.00
CA ARG A 138 2.44 38.02 -2.21
C ARG A 138 3.17 36.72 -1.88
N ASP A 139 4.16 36.75 -1.01
CA ASP A 139 4.90 35.57 -0.57
C ASP A 139 4.00 34.62 0.25
N GLN A 140 3.06 35.18 1.02
CA GLN A 140 1.99 34.42 1.68
C GLN A 140 1.09 33.71 0.67
N GLY A 141 0.63 34.43 -0.36
CA GLY A 141 -0.16 33.86 -1.44
C GLY A 141 0.54 32.69 -2.14
N GLN A 142 1.82 32.86 -2.48
CA GLN A 142 2.62 31.79 -3.07
C GLN A 142 2.82 30.59 -2.13
N SER A 143 3.03 30.84 -0.84
CA SER A 143 3.18 29.79 0.17
C SER A 143 1.88 28.98 0.32
N PHE A 144 0.73 29.64 0.35
CA PHE A 144 -0.58 28.97 0.36
C PHE A 144 -0.84 28.19 -0.93
N GLU A 145 -0.43 28.71 -2.09
CA GLU A 145 -0.60 28.00 -3.36
C GLU A 145 0.26 26.73 -3.44
N ARG A 146 1.51 26.79 -2.95
CA ARG A 146 2.39 25.61 -2.81
C ARG A 146 1.82 24.59 -1.83
N LEU A 147 1.22 25.05 -0.74
CA LEU A 147 0.54 24.20 0.24
C LEU A 147 -0.66 23.50 -0.40
N LEU A 148 -1.48 24.22 -1.15
CA LEU A 148 -2.64 23.67 -1.85
C LEU A 148 -2.22 22.62 -2.89
N LYS A 149 -1.14 22.86 -3.65
CA LYS A 149 -0.59 21.88 -4.60
C LYS A 149 -0.07 20.63 -3.89
N SER A 150 0.65 20.81 -2.78
CA SER A 150 1.18 19.69 -1.98
C SER A 150 0.06 18.88 -1.34
N TYR A 151 -0.96 19.54 -0.79
CA TYR A 151 -2.15 18.90 -0.23
C TYR A 151 -2.96 18.15 -1.30
N THR A 152 -3.16 18.73 -2.49
CA THR A 152 -3.86 18.06 -3.59
C THR A 152 -3.10 16.84 -4.09
N ALA A 153 -1.79 16.95 -4.30
CA ALA A 153 -0.94 15.81 -4.68
C ALA A 153 -0.93 14.72 -3.61
N LEU A 154 -0.96 15.10 -2.33
CA LEU A 154 -1.07 14.16 -1.22
C LEU A 154 -2.46 13.51 -1.18
N LYS A 155 -3.54 14.28 -1.36
CA LYS A 155 -4.92 13.79 -1.42
C LYS A 155 -5.11 12.80 -2.57
N GLU A 156 -4.56 13.07 -3.74
CA GLU A 156 -4.59 12.15 -4.89
C GLU A 156 -3.86 10.84 -4.57
N LYS A 157 -2.71 10.90 -3.86
CA LYS A 157 -1.97 9.69 -3.45
C LYS A 157 -2.58 8.94 -2.27
N THR A 158 -3.36 9.62 -1.41
CA THR A 158 -4.02 9.02 -0.24
C THR A 158 -5.41 8.47 -0.59
N THR A 159 -6.00 8.97 -1.67
CA THR A 159 -7.22 8.38 -2.23
C THR A 159 -6.81 7.13 -2.99
N ILE A 160 -6.64 6.04 -2.26
CA ILE A 160 -6.60 4.71 -2.86
C ILE A 160 -7.98 4.50 -3.49
N VAL A 161 -8.13 4.87 -4.76
CA VAL A 161 -9.21 4.38 -5.60
C VAL A 161 -8.88 2.92 -5.87
N LEU A 162 -9.13 2.06 -4.88
CA LEU A 162 -9.24 0.63 -5.14
C LEU A 162 -10.39 0.51 -6.13
N SER A 163 -10.07 0.21 -7.39
CA SER A 163 -11.06 -0.26 -8.33
C SER A 163 -11.77 -1.41 -7.65
N ILE A 164 -13.10 -1.34 -7.47
CA ILE A 164 -13.88 -2.36 -6.77
C ILE A 164 -13.56 -3.77 -7.32
N ASN A 165 -13.19 -3.86 -8.61
CA ASN A 165 -12.75 -5.06 -9.30
C ASN A 165 -11.51 -5.75 -8.69
N GLU A 166 -10.61 -5.00 -8.04
CA GLU A 166 -9.39 -5.52 -7.41
C GLU A 166 -9.60 -5.90 -5.94
N SER A 167 -10.77 -5.57 -5.37
CA SER A 167 -11.09 -5.94 -4.00
C SER A 167 -11.50 -7.42 -3.92
N PRO A 168 -10.88 -8.24 -3.05
CA PRO A 168 -11.30 -9.62 -2.83
C PRO A 168 -12.73 -9.72 -2.25
N GLU A 169 -13.31 -8.62 -1.76
CA GLU A 169 -14.71 -8.56 -1.33
C GLU A 169 -15.69 -8.48 -2.50
N TRP A 170 -15.27 -7.96 -3.66
CA TRP A 170 -16.09 -7.93 -4.87
C TRP A 170 -16.33 -9.34 -5.42
N ALA A 171 -15.32 -10.20 -5.42
CA ALA A 171 -15.46 -11.60 -5.80
C ALA A 171 -16.46 -12.35 -4.89
N LYS A 172 -16.47 -12.03 -3.58
CA LYS A 172 -17.45 -12.58 -2.64
C LYS A 172 -18.87 -12.04 -2.92
N LEU A 173 -18.98 -10.75 -3.21
CA LEU A 173 -20.26 -10.13 -3.56
C LEU A 173 -20.84 -10.70 -4.86
N GLN A 174 -19.99 -10.95 -5.87
CA GLN A 174 -20.38 -11.63 -7.11
C GLN A 174 -20.88 -13.05 -6.83
N GLY A 175 -20.21 -13.80 -5.95
CA GLY A 175 -20.65 -15.14 -5.53
C GLY A 175 -22.04 -15.11 -4.89
N VAL A 176 -22.27 -14.19 -3.95
CA VAL A 176 -23.57 -14.03 -3.27
C VAL A 176 -24.66 -13.59 -4.27
N LEU A 177 -24.37 -12.66 -5.18
CA LEU A 177 -25.31 -12.24 -6.21
C LEU A 177 -25.67 -13.40 -7.14
N PHE A 178 -24.69 -14.24 -7.50
CA PHE A 178 -24.92 -15.41 -8.34
C PHE A 178 -25.84 -16.43 -7.65
N GLU A 179 -25.58 -16.75 -6.37
CA GLU A 179 -26.45 -17.64 -5.58
C GLU A 179 -27.88 -17.09 -5.45
N VAL A 180 -28.03 -15.77 -5.26
CA VAL A 180 -29.34 -15.11 -5.20
C VAL A 180 -30.06 -15.16 -6.56
N PHE A 181 -29.35 -14.97 -7.67
CA PHE A 181 -29.93 -15.07 -9.01
C PHE A 181 -30.28 -16.50 -9.41
N GLU A 182 -29.55 -17.49 -8.91
CA GLU A 182 -29.89 -18.90 -9.08
C GLU A 182 -31.16 -19.28 -8.30
N ALA A 183 -31.32 -18.75 -7.08
CA ALA A 183 -32.51 -18.96 -6.27
C ALA A 183 -33.74 -18.18 -6.76
N HIS A 184 -33.53 -17.01 -7.39
CA HIS A 184 -34.59 -16.10 -7.84
C HIS A 184 -34.32 -15.60 -9.28
N PRO A 185 -34.75 -16.36 -10.31
CA PRO A 185 -34.50 -16.04 -11.72
C PRO A 185 -35.16 -14.74 -12.19
N ASP A 186 -36.28 -14.38 -11.57
CA ASP A 186 -37.04 -13.14 -11.79
C ASP A 186 -36.26 -11.88 -11.37
N ALA A 187 -35.43 -11.99 -10.33
CA ALA A 187 -34.54 -10.93 -9.89
C ALA A 187 -33.39 -10.69 -10.90
N PHE A 188 -32.93 -11.75 -11.59
CA PHE A 188 -31.90 -11.65 -12.62
C PHE A 188 -32.38 -10.94 -13.89
N ASP A 189 -33.60 -11.24 -14.33
CA ASP A 189 -34.20 -10.56 -15.50
C ASP A 189 -34.44 -9.07 -15.22
N THR A 190 -34.90 -8.75 -14.01
CA THR A 190 -35.06 -7.36 -13.54
C THR A 190 -33.70 -6.64 -13.47
N PHE A 191 -32.66 -7.34 -13.01
CA PHE A 191 -31.30 -6.82 -12.98
C PHE A 191 -30.76 -6.53 -14.39
N ARG A 192 -30.96 -7.43 -15.36
CA ARG A 192 -30.58 -7.21 -16.76
C ARG A 192 -31.27 -5.99 -17.37
N GLN A 193 -32.58 -5.85 -17.16
CA GLN A 193 -33.34 -4.70 -17.66
C GLN A 193 -32.81 -3.38 -17.10
N LEU A 194 -32.42 -3.35 -15.82
CA LEU A 194 -31.83 -2.17 -15.18
C LEU A 194 -30.40 -1.87 -15.68
N VAL A 195 -29.59 -2.90 -15.94
CA VAL A 195 -28.24 -2.74 -16.53
C VAL A 195 -28.32 -2.16 -17.93
N GLU A 196 -29.26 -2.64 -18.75
CA GLU A 196 -29.48 -2.17 -20.12
C GLU A 196 -30.05 -0.74 -20.13
N ALA A 197 -31.03 -0.45 -19.27
CA ALA A 197 -31.62 0.88 -19.13
C ALA A 197 -30.60 1.93 -18.63
N ARG A 198 -29.65 1.54 -17.78
CA ARG A 198 -28.60 2.43 -17.24
C ARG A 198 -27.31 2.45 -18.07
N ARG A 199 -27.23 1.70 -19.17
CA ARG A 199 -26.04 1.58 -20.04
C ARG A 199 -24.75 1.31 -19.27
N LEU A 200 -24.82 0.45 -18.26
CA LEU A 200 -23.62 0.03 -17.54
C LEU A 200 -22.80 -0.91 -18.44
N ARG A 201 -21.60 -0.47 -18.85
CA ARG A 201 -20.63 -1.36 -19.51
C ARG A 201 -20.01 -2.25 -18.43
N LEU A 202 -20.49 -3.47 -18.35
CA LEU A 202 -19.83 -4.55 -17.62
C LEU A 202 -18.75 -5.12 -18.56
N GLU A 203 -17.59 -4.47 -18.59
CA GLU A 203 -16.34 -5.03 -19.13
C GLU A 203 -15.50 -5.61 -17.98
#